data_AF-A0A4R2BR19-F1
#
_entry.id   AF-A0A4R2BR19-F1
#
_cell.length_a   1.000
_cell.length_b   1.000
_cell.length_c   1.000
_cell.angle_alpha   90.00
_cell.angle_beta   90.00
_cell.angle_gamma   90.00
#
_symmetry.space_group_name_H-M   'P 1'
#
loop_
_entity.id
_entity.type
_entity.pdbx_description
1 polymer ?
#
loop_
_entity_poly.entity_id
_entity_poly.type
_entity_poly.pdbx_seq_one_letter_code
_entity_poly.pdbx_strand_id
1 'polypeptide(L)'
;MTDDDLKTIPGWDTLTAAGEVHPASPETLARAQHAVQRATAGRRRRPMLPVLSTAAVVVVVAVIGTFVVKPFGDEPPVAGDPPVAGDQPTPAVSRPTASAPRYLDDGAASSCAYRYSPQQLKKQPFAFDGTVVSIARPGTAYPNYLRQSYSVVTFKVREWFKPAGGTPTQVLLQGSIPPSPDNDYVDGFPYTVGSRLLITGAVLDNISSSLVNEIAWNCRFSRFYDEASAREWREAFGK
;
A
#
# COMPACT_ATOMS: atom_id res chain seq x y z
N MET A 1 5.34 -26.90 -9.37
CA MET A 1 6.52 -26.19 -8.87
C MET A 1 7.29 -27.17 -8.04
N THR A 2 8.28 -27.79 -8.65
CA THR A 2 9.23 -28.67 -7.96
C THR A 2 10.31 -27.81 -7.31
N ASP A 3 11.11 -28.41 -6.43
CA ASP A 3 12.25 -27.74 -5.80
C ASP A 3 13.28 -27.24 -6.84
N ASP A 4 13.32 -27.88 -8.02
CA ASP A 4 14.16 -27.45 -9.14
C ASP A 4 13.63 -26.22 -9.88
N ASP A 5 12.31 -25.99 -9.88
CA ASP A 5 11.73 -24.77 -10.46
C ASP A 5 12.13 -23.52 -9.65
N LEU A 6 12.31 -23.67 -8.32
CA LEU A 6 12.64 -22.57 -7.41
C LEU A 6 14.08 -22.05 -7.60
N LYS A 7 15.01 -22.93 -7.99
CA LYS A 7 16.42 -22.57 -8.27
C LYS A 7 16.59 -21.66 -9.49
N THR A 8 15.57 -21.55 -10.34
CA THR A 8 15.60 -20.66 -11.50
C THR A 8 15.29 -19.20 -11.16
N ILE A 9 14.85 -18.91 -9.94
CA ILE A 9 14.56 -17.54 -9.47
C ILE A 9 15.89 -16.87 -9.09
N PRO A 10 16.30 -15.78 -9.75
CA PRO A 10 17.53 -15.07 -9.41
C PRO A 10 17.53 -14.63 -7.94
N GLY A 11 18.56 -15.02 -7.18
CA GLY A 11 18.69 -14.69 -5.75
C GLY A 11 18.08 -15.69 -4.77
N TRP A 12 17.51 -16.81 -5.24
CA TRP A 12 16.93 -17.85 -4.39
C TRP A 12 17.91 -18.43 -3.37
N ASP A 13 19.15 -18.67 -3.78
CA ASP A 13 20.19 -19.20 -2.89
C ASP A 13 20.57 -18.21 -1.78
N THR A 14 20.58 -16.91 -2.10
CA THR A 14 20.87 -15.84 -1.13
C THR A 14 19.78 -15.75 -0.07
N LEU A 15 18.51 -15.84 -0.47
CA LEU A 15 17.36 -15.82 0.45
C LEU A 15 17.30 -17.06 1.33
N THR A 16 17.68 -18.22 0.77
CA THR A 16 17.77 -19.49 1.52
C THR A 16 18.91 -19.44 2.53
N ALA A 17 20.09 -18.94 2.14
CA ALA A 17 21.24 -18.81 3.03
C ALA A 17 21.01 -17.80 4.16
N ALA A 18 20.20 -16.77 3.93
CA ALA A 18 19.80 -15.80 4.94
C ALA A 18 18.78 -16.35 5.96
N GLY A 19 18.24 -17.56 5.75
CA GLY A 19 17.22 -18.14 6.61
C GLY A 19 15.85 -17.44 6.53
N GLU A 20 15.65 -16.55 5.55
CA GLU A 20 14.41 -15.79 5.37
C GLU A 20 13.30 -16.61 4.70
N VAL A 21 13.65 -17.76 4.13
CA VAL A 21 12.70 -18.68 3.49
C VAL A 21 12.54 -19.92 4.37
N HIS A 22 11.48 -19.94 5.18
CA HIS A 22 11.10 -21.17 5.86
C HIS A 22 10.41 -22.12 4.89
N PRO A 23 10.73 -23.43 4.91
CA PRO A 23 10.03 -24.41 4.11
C PRO A 23 8.54 -24.36 4.44
N ALA A 24 7.69 -24.42 3.41
CA ALA A 24 6.24 -24.39 3.62
C ALA A 24 5.85 -25.56 4.53
N SER A 25 5.01 -25.30 5.54
CA SER A 25 4.54 -26.37 6.42
C SER A 25 3.83 -27.46 5.58
N PRO A 26 3.88 -28.74 6.01
CA PRO A 26 3.18 -29.83 5.33
C PRO A 26 1.69 -29.54 5.10
N GLU A 27 1.06 -28.81 6.02
CA GLU A 27 -0.35 -28.40 5.92
C GLU A 27 -0.59 -27.40 4.77
N THR A 28 0.32 -26.44 4.58
CA THR A 28 0.25 -25.46 3.49
C THR A 28 0.37 -26.16 2.14
N LEU A 29 1.30 -27.10 2.02
CA LEU A 29 1.49 -27.93 0.83
C LEU A 29 0.23 -28.77 0.52
N ALA A 30 -0.35 -29.42 1.53
CA ALA A 30 -1.56 -30.22 1.37
C ALA A 30 -2.76 -29.38 0.89
N ARG A 31 -2.94 -28.17 1.45
CA ARG A 31 -4.02 -27.25 1.01
C ARG A 31 -3.83 -26.78 -0.43
N ALA A 32 -2.59 -26.45 -0.81
CA ALA A 32 -2.27 -26.02 -2.16
C ALA A 32 -2.53 -27.13 -3.20
N GLN A 33 -2.11 -28.36 -2.90
CA GLN A 33 -2.36 -29.52 -3.77
C GLN A 33 -3.86 -29.80 -3.93
N HIS A 34 -4.63 -29.73 -2.84
CA HIS A 34 -6.08 -29.92 -2.88
C HIS A 34 -6.80 -28.86 -3.72
N ALA A 35 -6.33 -27.60 -3.70
CA ALA A 35 -6.87 -26.53 -4.54
C ALA A 35 -6.62 -26.80 -6.04
N VAL A 36 -5.42 -27.24 -6.41
CA VAL A 36 -5.08 -27.60 -7.80
C VAL A 36 -5.90 -28.79 -8.29
N GLN A 37 -6.10 -29.80 -7.44
CA GLN A 37 -6.94 -30.96 -7.77
C GLN A 37 -8.40 -30.56 -8.03
N ARG A 38 -8.97 -29.63 -7.24
CA ARG A 38 -10.32 -29.10 -7.51
C ARG A 38 -10.41 -28.34 -8.83
N ALA A 39 -9.42 -27.49 -9.12
CA ALA A 39 -9.40 -26.70 -10.35
C ALA A 39 -9.31 -27.60 -11.60
N THR A 40 -8.58 -28.71 -11.51
CA THR A 40 -8.42 -29.67 -12.61
C THR A 40 -9.61 -30.63 -12.74
N ALA A 41 -10.24 -31.02 -11.64
CA ALA A 41 -11.42 -31.90 -11.64
C ALA A 41 -12.65 -31.26 -12.31
N GLY A 42 -12.81 -29.93 -12.25
CA GLY A 42 -13.92 -29.20 -12.88
C GLY A 42 -13.90 -29.18 -14.42
N ARG A 43 -12.82 -29.66 -15.06
CA ARG A 43 -12.65 -29.60 -16.53
C ARG A 43 -13.10 -30.86 -17.27
N ARG A 44 -13.85 -31.77 -16.63
CA ARG A 44 -14.39 -32.96 -17.31
C ARG A 44 -15.65 -32.63 -18.13
N ARG A 45 -15.40 -32.39 -19.43
CA ARG A 45 -16.21 -32.77 -20.59
C ARG A 45 -17.71 -32.43 -20.55
N ARG A 46 -18.05 -31.22 -21.00
CA ARG A 46 -19.32 -31.05 -21.73
C ARG A 46 -19.13 -31.63 -23.15
N PRO A 47 -20.01 -32.53 -23.64
CA PRO A 47 -19.93 -33.02 -25.02
C PRO A 47 -20.08 -31.85 -25.98
N MET A 48 -19.08 -31.66 -26.85
CA MET A 48 -19.03 -30.60 -27.86
C MET A 48 -19.97 -30.94 -29.03
N LEU A 49 -20.93 -30.06 -29.30
CA LEU A 49 -21.52 -29.89 -30.64
C LEU A 49 -20.53 -29.05 -31.48
N PRO A 50 -20.27 -29.41 -32.75
CA PRO A 50 -19.30 -28.70 -33.57
C PRO A 50 -19.89 -27.38 -34.07
N VAL A 51 -19.34 -26.26 -33.59
CA VAL A 51 -19.57 -24.94 -34.18
C VAL A 51 -18.22 -24.39 -34.62
N LEU A 52 -18.09 -24.18 -35.93
CA LEU A 52 -16.98 -23.48 -36.58
C LEU A 52 -16.92 -22.05 -36.04
N SER A 53 -15.90 -21.70 -35.25
CA SER A 53 -15.59 -20.30 -34.94
C SER A 53 -14.14 -20.12 -34.46
N THR A 54 -13.43 -19.31 -35.25
CA THR A 54 -12.32 -18.39 -34.92
C THR A 54 -11.67 -18.48 -33.53
N ALA A 55 -10.36 -18.73 -33.57
CA ALA A 55 -9.47 -18.85 -32.42
C ALA A 55 -9.45 -17.59 -31.53
N ALA A 56 -10.00 -17.71 -30.32
CA ALA A 56 -9.78 -16.78 -29.22
C ALA A 56 -9.01 -17.52 -28.12
N VAL A 57 -7.74 -17.17 -27.95
CA VAL A 57 -6.88 -17.69 -26.88
C VAL A 57 -7.25 -16.97 -25.58
N VAL A 58 -8.01 -17.63 -24.70
CA VAL A 58 -8.33 -17.12 -23.36
C VAL A 58 -7.29 -17.65 -22.38
N VAL A 59 -6.33 -16.79 -22.00
CA VAL A 59 -5.38 -17.07 -20.91
C VAL A 59 -6.05 -16.63 -19.59
N VAL A 60 -6.50 -17.60 -18.79
CA VAL A 60 -7.01 -17.34 -17.43
C VAL A 60 -5.86 -17.52 -16.45
N VAL A 61 -5.26 -16.41 -16.00
CA VAL A 61 -4.30 -16.40 -14.90
C VAL A 61 -5.06 -16.08 -13.61
N ALA A 62 -5.38 -17.11 -12.83
CA ALA A 62 -5.95 -16.96 -11.49
C ALA A 62 -4.82 -16.82 -10.47
N VAL A 63 -4.42 -15.58 -10.15
CA VAL A 63 -3.51 -15.30 -9.03
C VAL A 63 -4.35 -15.20 -7.76
N ILE A 64 -4.48 -16.32 -7.03
CA ILE A 64 -5.09 -16.33 -5.70
C ILE A 64 -3.97 -16.11 -4.68
N GLY A 65 -3.66 -14.84 -4.40
CA GLY A 65 -2.82 -14.46 -3.27
C GLY A 65 -3.67 -14.46 -1.99
N THR A 66 -3.55 -15.51 -1.17
CA THR A 66 -4.12 -15.51 0.18
C THR A 66 -3.09 -14.96 1.15
N PHE A 67 -3.27 -13.72 1.61
CA PHE A 67 -2.53 -13.20 2.74
C PHE A 67 -3.12 -13.79 4.02
N VAL A 68 -2.44 -14.76 4.61
CA VAL A 68 -2.76 -15.25 5.95
C VAL A 68 -2.30 -14.18 6.95
N VAL A 69 -3.24 -13.35 7.41
CA VAL A 69 -3.03 -12.51 8.59
C VAL A 69 -2.96 -13.46 9.78
N LYS A 70 -1.75 -13.67 10.32
CA LYS A 70 -1.55 -14.46 11.54
C LYS A 70 -2.22 -13.70 12.70
N PRO A 71 -3.24 -14.24 13.38
CA PRO A 71 -3.73 -13.64 14.61
C PRO A 71 -2.59 -13.69 15.63
N PHE A 72 -2.30 -12.55 16.26
CA PHE A 72 -1.43 -12.51 17.43
C PHE A 72 -2.06 -13.42 18.48
N GLY A 73 -1.36 -14.51 18.81
CA GLY A 73 -1.81 -15.44 19.84
C GLY A 73 -1.80 -14.77 21.20
N ASP A 74 -2.88 -14.99 21.94
CA ASP A 74 -2.99 -14.75 23.37
C ASP A 74 -2.04 -15.70 24.11
N GLU A 75 -0.78 -15.31 24.23
CA GLU A 75 0.13 -15.95 25.18
C GLU A 75 -0.07 -15.25 26.54
N PRO A 76 -0.57 -15.95 27.58
CA PRO A 76 -0.69 -15.36 28.90
C PRO A 76 0.71 -15.05 29.44
N PRO A 77 0.96 -13.85 29.99
CA PRO A 77 2.27 -13.48 30.47
C PRO A 77 2.66 -14.37 31.64
N VAL A 78 3.77 -15.11 31.48
CA VAL A 78 4.50 -15.69 32.59
C VAL A 78 4.94 -14.54 33.49
N ALA A 79 4.48 -14.55 34.75
CA ALA A 79 4.91 -13.64 35.80
C ALA A 79 6.39 -13.91 36.13
N GLY A 80 7.29 -13.34 35.33
CA GLY A 80 8.69 -13.16 35.67
C GLY A 80 8.86 -11.78 36.29
N ASP A 81 9.61 -11.70 37.39
CA ASP A 81 9.93 -10.46 38.08
C ASP A 81 10.48 -9.41 37.09
N PRO A 82 10.05 -8.14 37.18
CA PRO A 82 10.44 -7.12 36.23
C PRO A 82 11.96 -6.89 36.32
N PRO A 83 12.71 -6.99 35.21
CA PRO A 83 14.04 -6.44 35.18
C PRO A 83 13.92 -4.93 35.40
N VAL A 84 14.71 -4.41 36.34
CA VAL A 84 14.86 -2.97 36.57
C VAL A 84 15.38 -2.36 35.28
N ALA A 85 14.45 -1.87 34.46
CA ALA A 85 14.72 -1.19 33.22
C ALA A 85 15.38 0.15 33.57
N GLY A 86 16.67 0.26 33.26
CA GLY A 86 17.35 1.54 33.26
C GLY A 86 16.63 2.51 32.34
N ASP A 87 16.59 3.78 32.76
CA ASP A 87 16.01 4.91 32.05
C ASP A 87 16.58 5.03 30.63
N GLN A 88 16.01 4.30 29.68
CA GLN A 88 16.35 4.44 28.27
C GLN A 88 15.50 5.60 27.75
N PRO A 89 16.10 6.74 27.36
CA PRO A 89 15.36 7.92 26.96
C PRO A 89 14.51 7.58 25.74
N THR A 90 13.18 7.61 25.92
CA THR A 90 12.21 7.54 24.84
C THR A 90 12.58 8.60 23.80
N PRO A 91 12.80 8.24 22.53
CA PRO A 91 13.07 9.22 21.50
C PRO A 91 11.94 10.25 21.50
N ALA A 92 12.30 11.50 21.80
CA ALA A 92 11.35 12.59 21.74
C ALA A 92 10.85 12.69 20.30
N VAL A 93 9.62 12.21 20.05
CA VAL A 93 8.92 12.48 18.80
C VAL A 93 8.68 13.98 18.78
N SER A 94 9.59 14.71 18.14
CA SER A 94 9.46 16.14 17.91
C SER A 94 8.14 16.37 17.20
N ARG A 95 7.12 16.82 17.94
CA ARG A 95 5.87 17.27 17.33
C ARG A 95 6.26 18.38 16.36
N PRO A 96 5.83 18.31 15.09
CA PRO A 96 6.00 19.41 14.16
C PRO A 96 5.47 20.68 14.83
N THR A 97 6.35 21.65 15.05
CA THR A 97 5.99 22.93 15.64
C THR A 97 4.88 23.53 14.77
N ALA A 98 3.80 24.03 15.39
CA ALA A 98 2.60 24.55 14.72
C ALA A 98 2.84 25.72 13.74
N SER A 99 4.10 26.13 13.58
CA SER A 99 4.61 27.19 12.72
C SER A 99 5.09 26.70 11.35
N ALA A 100 5.14 25.38 11.10
CA ALA A 100 5.42 24.88 9.76
C ALA A 100 4.33 25.37 8.80
N PRO A 101 4.70 25.91 7.61
CA PRO A 101 3.73 26.49 6.70
C PRO A 101 2.65 25.46 6.35
N ARG A 102 1.38 25.82 6.60
CA ARG A 102 0.21 24.95 6.34
C ARG A 102 0.07 24.54 4.87
N TYR A 103 0.75 25.28 4.00
CA TYR A 103 0.87 25.01 2.58
C TYR A 103 2.34 25.15 2.22
N LEU A 104 2.95 24.08 1.66
CA LEU A 104 4.25 24.22 1.02
C LEU A 104 4.02 24.95 -0.29
N ASP A 105 4.46 26.21 -0.26
CA ASP A 105 4.85 27.06 -1.36
C ASP A 105 3.81 27.35 -2.46
N ASP A 106 3.60 28.63 -2.71
CA ASP A 106 2.77 29.17 -3.77
C ASP A 106 3.45 28.97 -5.13
N GLY A 107 4.77 28.75 -5.11
CA GLY A 107 5.59 28.44 -6.28
C GLY A 107 5.29 27.08 -6.91
N ALA A 108 5.02 26.04 -6.11
CA ALA A 108 4.73 24.69 -6.62
C ALA A 108 3.37 24.60 -7.35
N ALA A 109 2.46 25.56 -7.13
CA ALA A 109 1.18 25.59 -7.83
C ALA A 109 1.30 25.90 -9.34
N SER A 110 2.47 26.37 -9.81
CA SER A 110 2.69 26.75 -11.20
C SER A 110 2.82 25.56 -12.17
N SER A 111 3.20 24.37 -11.69
CA SER A 111 3.33 23.15 -12.50
C SER A 111 2.15 22.17 -12.36
N CYS A 112 1.19 22.47 -11.49
CA CYS A 112 0.05 21.63 -11.24
C CYS A 112 -1.02 21.79 -12.33
N ALA A 113 -1.47 20.66 -12.89
CA ALA A 113 -2.53 20.66 -13.90
C ALA A 113 -3.84 21.32 -13.40
N TYR A 114 -4.09 21.25 -12.09
CA TYR A 114 -5.25 21.86 -11.45
C TYR A 114 -4.88 22.55 -10.15
N ARG A 115 -5.50 23.70 -9.89
CA ARG A 115 -5.46 24.36 -8.58
C ARG A 115 -6.40 23.65 -7.60
N TYR A 116 -6.01 23.63 -6.33
CA TYR A 116 -6.87 23.15 -5.26
C TYR A 116 -8.16 23.98 -5.17
N SER A 117 -9.29 23.29 -5.17
CA SER A 117 -10.59 23.84 -4.77
C SER A 117 -11.50 22.70 -4.27
N PRO A 118 -12.52 22.98 -3.45
CA PRO A 118 -13.50 21.97 -3.04
C PRO A 118 -14.14 21.25 -4.23
N GLN A 119 -14.40 21.95 -5.34
CA GLN A 119 -14.99 21.36 -6.55
C GLN A 119 -14.03 20.38 -7.23
N GLN A 120 -12.73 20.66 -7.27
CA GLN A 120 -11.74 19.74 -7.81
C GLN A 120 -11.46 18.57 -6.86
N LEU A 121 -11.54 18.81 -5.55
CA LEU A 121 -11.43 17.76 -4.54
C LEU A 121 -12.53 16.71 -4.70
N LYS A 122 -13.79 17.13 -4.93
CA LYS A 122 -14.92 16.21 -5.17
C LYS A 122 -14.70 15.28 -6.38
N LYS A 123 -13.94 15.72 -7.38
CA LYS A 123 -13.66 14.95 -8.60
C LYS A 123 -12.62 13.85 -8.38
N GLN A 124 -11.85 13.92 -7.30
CA GLN A 124 -10.84 12.89 -7.02
C GLN A 124 -11.50 11.54 -6.75
N PRO A 125 -10.94 10.42 -7.23
CA PRO A 125 -11.51 9.08 -7.03
C PRO A 125 -11.60 8.69 -5.56
N PHE A 126 -10.66 9.12 -4.72
CA PHE A 126 -10.67 8.87 -3.28
C PHE A 126 -10.16 10.06 -2.47
N ALA A 127 -10.56 10.13 -1.20
CA ALA A 127 -10.08 11.10 -0.23
C ALA A 127 -10.23 10.54 1.19
N PHE A 128 -9.19 10.64 2.02
CA PHE A 128 -9.21 10.19 3.41
C PHE A 128 -8.29 10.99 4.33
N ASP A 129 -8.57 10.93 5.63
CA ASP A 129 -7.65 11.26 6.72
C ASP A 129 -6.97 9.99 7.20
N GLY A 130 -5.65 9.98 7.21
CA GLY A 130 -4.85 8.81 7.57
C GLY A 130 -3.57 9.15 8.30
N THR A 131 -2.98 8.14 8.94
CA THR A 131 -1.68 8.24 9.60
C THR A 131 -0.68 7.35 8.89
N VAL A 132 0.51 7.87 8.58
CA VAL A 132 1.60 7.12 7.97
C VAL A 132 2.10 6.06 8.93
N VAL A 133 2.08 4.80 8.51
CA VAL A 133 2.52 3.63 9.30
C VAL A 133 3.89 3.14 8.85
N SER A 134 4.15 3.16 7.53
CA SER A 134 5.44 2.78 6.97
C SER A 134 5.71 3.51 5.66
N ILE A 135 6.99 3.67 5.35
CA ILE A 135 7.48 4.26 4.10
C ILE A 135 8.57 3.30 3.58
N ALA A 136 8.33 2.67 2.44
CA ALA A 136 9.28 1.81 1.76
C ALA A 136 9.92 2.56 0.58
N ARG A 137 11.24 2.43 0.43
CA ARG A 137 12.00 3.06 -0.66
C ARG A 137 11.55 2.50 -2.02
N PRO A 138 11.59 3.32 -3.09
CA PRO A 138 11.39 2.83 -4.45
C PRO A 138 12.34 1.66 -4.76
N GLY A 139 11.85 0.63 -5.43
CA GLY A 139 12.67 -0.47 -5.97
C GLY A 139 12.87 -1.70 -5.08
N THR A 140 12.60 -1.64 -3.76
CA THR A 140 12.69 -2.84 -2.91
C THR A 140 11.40 -3.66 -2.87
N ALA A 141 10.24 -3.01 -2.99
CA ALA A 141 8.95 -3.69 -2.86
C ALA A 141 8.36 -4.14 -4.21
N TYR A 142 8.65 -3.45 -5.31
CA TYR A 142 8.02 -3.70 -6.62
C TYR A 142 8.97 -3.38 -7.80
N PRO A 143 9.75 -4.35 -8.31
CA PRO A 143 10.76 -4.11 -9.35
C PRO A 143 10.18 -3.68 -10.71
N ASN A 144 8.87 -3.89 -10.94
CA ASN A 144 8.24 -3.71 -12.25
C ASN A 144 7.30 -2.50 -12.32
N TYR A 145 7.04 -1.82 -11.20
CA TYR A 145 6.11 -0.69 -11.16
C TYR A 145 6.83 0.64 -11.31
N LEU A 146 6.25 1.46 -12.19
CA LEU A 146 6.85 2.60 -12.84
C LEU A 146 7.26 3.71 -11.86
N ARG A 147 8.44 4.27 -12.14
CA ARG A 147 9.11 5.43 -11.54
C ARG A 147 9.79 5.13 -10.21
N GLN A 148 11.11 4.96 -10.30
CA GLN A 148 12.09 4.98 -9.20
C GLN A 148 12.01 6.23 -8.29
N SER A 149 11.09 7.16 -8.60
CA SER A 149 10.89 8.45 -7.94
C SER A 149 9.75 8.47 -6.92
N TYR A 150 9.06 7.35 -6.67
CA TYR A 150 7.98 7.28 -5.67
C TYR A 150 8.27 6.29 -4.54
N SER A 151 7.99 6.70 -3.31
CA SER A 151 7.97 5.80 -2.16
C SER A 151 6.62 5.09 -2.08
N VAL A 152 6.64 3.87 -1.56
CA VAL A 152 5.42 3.14 -1.20
C VAL A 152 5.10 3.43 0.26
N VAL A 153 3.95 4.04 0.51
CA VAL A 153 3.54 4.52 1.84
C VAL A 153 2.32 3.76 2.30
N THR A 154 2.39 3.17 3.49
CA THR A 154 1.23 2.55 4.14
C THR A 154 0.56 3.55 5.07
N PHE A 155 -0.74 3.73 4.91
CA PHE A 155 -1.57 4.54 5.78
C PHE A 155 -2.49 3.68 6.62
N LYS A 156 -2.70 4.05 7.88
CA LYS A 156 -3.86 3.65 8.68
C LYS A 156 -4.94 4.71 8.50
N VAL A 157 -6.04 4.36 7.85
CA VAL A 157 -7.15 5.27 7.59
C VAL A 157 -7.94 5.49 8.88
N ARG A 158 -8.26 6.75 9.16
CA ARG A 158 -9.09 7.17 10.30
C ARG A 158 -10.49 7.55 9.85
N GLU A 159 -10.59 8.25 8.73
CA GLU A 159 -11.86 8.71 8.17
C GLU A 159 -11.77 8.69 6.66
N TRP A 160 -12.73 8.03 6.01
CA TRP A 160 -12.92 8.13 4.57
C TRP A 160 -13.83 9.32 4.29
N PHE A 161 -13.38 10.28 3.48
CA PHE A 161 -14.26 11.31 2.91
C PHE A 161 -14.91 10.80 1.63
N LYS A 162 -14.13 10.12 0.79
CA LYS A 162 -14.60 9.42 -0.41
C LYS A 162 -13.79 8.13 -0.63
N PRO A 163 -14.40 6.94 -0.57
CA PRO A 163 -13.70 5.70 -0.88
C PRO A 163 -13.57 5.44 -2.39
N ALA A 164 -12.45 4.87 -2.84
CA ALA A 164 -12.29 4.34 -4.21
C ALA A 164 -13.07 3.02 -4.44
N GLY A 165 -13.40 2.31 -3.37
CA GLY A 165 -14.09 1.02 -3.40
C GLY A 165 -13.93 0.31 -2.06
N GLY A 166 -15.03 0.20 -1.31
CA GLY A 166 -14.98 -0.28 0.09
C GLY A 166 -14.35 0.74 1.05
N THR A 167 -14.19 0.37 2.32
CA THR A 167 -13.68 1.26 3.38
C THR A 167 -12.58 0.58 4.19
N PRO A 168 -11.45 0.21 3.57
CA PRO A 168 -10.38 -0.48 4.29
C PRO A 168 -9.77 0.43 5.35
N THR A 169 -9.27 -0.18 6.41
CA THR A 169 -8.60 0.50 7.53
C THR A 169 -7.12 0.80 7.22
N GLN A 170 -6.58 0.21 6.15
CA GLN A 170 -5.23 0.47 5.67
C GLN A 170 -5.20 0.60 4.15
N VAL A 171 -4.35 1.50 3.65
CA VAL A 171 -4.16 1.77 2.22
C VAL A 171 -2.67 1.86 1.93
N LEU A 172 -2.25 1.27 0.81
CA LEU A 172 -0.90 1.35 0.29
C LEU A 172 -0.90 2.30 -0.90
N LEU A 173 -0.17 3.41 -0.82
CA LEU A 173 -0.12 4.42 -1.86
C LEU A 173 1.29 4.63 -2.37
N GLN A 174 1.40 4.99 -3.64
CA GLN A 174 2.61 5.58 -4.18
C GLN A 174 2.59 7.09 -3.92
N GLY A 175 3.62 7.62 -3.27
CA GLY A 175 3.71 9.03 -2.93
C GLY A 175 5.09 9.60 -3.20
N SER A 176 5.18 10.92 -3.33
CA SER A 176 6.48 11.61 -3.44
C SER A 176 7.40 11.17 -2.31
N ILE A 177 8.65 10.88 -2.65
CA ILE A 177 9.68 10.50 -1.68
C ILE A 177 9.83 11.67 -0.69
N PRO A 178 9.70 11.43 0.63
CA PRO A 178 9.97 12.49 1.60
C PRO A 178 11.45 12.89 1.54
N PRO A 179 11.78 14.16 1.81
CA PRO A 179 13.16 14.59 1.89
C PRO A 179 13.90 13.75 2.94
N SER A 180 15.10 13.29 2.60
CA SER A 180 15.99 12.50 3.43
C SER A 180 17.40 13.07 3.31
N PRO A 181 18.24 13.01 4.36
CA PRO A 181 19.65 13.43 4.24
C PRO A 181 20.40 12.74 3.09
N ASP A 182 19.96 11.54 2.72
CA ASP A 182 20.54 10.72 1.66
C ASP A 182 19.95 11.00 0.26
N ASN A 183 18.97 11.90 0.12
CA ASN A 183 18.36 12.23 -1.16
C ASN A 183 18.42 13.73 -1.45
N ASP A 184 18.91 14.09 -2.64
CA ASP A 184 18.89 15.48 -3.13
C ASP A 184 17.50 15.87 -3.67
N TYR A 185 16.44 15.13 -3.31
CA TYR A 185 15.08 15.39 -3.80
C TYR A 185 14.45 16.52 -2.98
N VAL A 186 14.64 17.74 -3.47
CA VAL A 186 14.19 18.98 -2.82
C VAL A 186 12.65 19.15 -2.83
N ASP A 187 11.96 18.45 -3.74
CA ASP A 187 10.51 18.63 -3.97
C ASP A 187 9.60 17.62 -3.25
N GLY A 188 10.16 16.87 -2.30
CA GLY A 188 9.42 15.88 -1.52
C GLY A 188 8.44 16.51 -0.53
N PHE A 189 7.24 15.94 -0.38
CA PHE A 189 6.34 16.28 0.72
C PHE A 189 6.96 15.77 2.03
N PRO A 190 7.28 16.62 3.03
CA PRO A 190 8.12 16.24 4.16
C PRO A 190 7.34 15.58 5.29
N TYR A 191 6.92 14.34 5.10
CA TYR A 191 6.25 13.53 6.12
C TYR A 191 7.11 12.37 6.60
N THR A 192 6.83 11.91 7.80
CA THR A 192 7.48 10.76 8.45
C THR A 192 6.44 9.75 8.95
N VAL A 193 6.88 8.57 9.38
CA VAL A 193 6.03 7.62 10.11
C VAL A 193 5.43 8.32 11.34
N GLY A 194 4.11 8.14 11.54
CA GLY A 194 3.32 8.83 12.56
C GLY A 194 2.70 10.16 12.11
N SER A 195 3.09 10.70 10.95
CA SER A 195 2.45 11.90 10.39
C SER A 195 0.99 11.63 10.05
N ARG A 196 0.08 12.52 10.48
CA ARG A 196 -1.34 12.48 10.11
C ARG A 196 -1.58 13.43 8.93
N LEU A 197 -2.15 12.90 7.85
CA LEU A 197 -2.28 13.57 6.57
C LEU A 197 -3.72 13.46 6.04
N LEU A 198 -4.14 14.50 5.32
CA LEU A 198 -5.30 14.46 4.44
C LEU A 198 -4.80 14.09 3.04
N ILE A 199 -5.26 12.95 2.52
CA ILE A 199 -4.73 12.34 1.30
C ILE A 199 -5.85 12.20 0.28
N THR A 200 -5.53 12.56 -0.95
CA THR A 200 -6.35 12.30 -2.13
C THR A 200 -5.44 12.08 -3.32
N GLY A 201 -5.94 11.42 -4.35
CA GLY A 201 -5.09 10.92 -5.40
C GLY A 201 -5.81 10.41 -6.62
N ALA A 202 -5.08 9.73 -7.49
CA ALA A 202 -5.64 9.05 -8.66
C ALA A 202 -5.36 7.56 -8.61
N VAL A 203 -6.19 6.79 -9.31
CA VAL A 203 -5.91 5.38 -9.61
C VAL A 203 -5.10 5.36 -10.89
N LEU A 204 -3.87 4.82 -10.84
CA LEU A 204 -3.06 4.57 -12.04
C LEU A 204 -3.63 3.33 -12.75
N ASP A 205 -4.36 3.59 -13.82
CA ASP A 205 -4.83 2.63 -14.82
C ASP A 205 -5.83 1.57 -14.34
N ASN A 206 -6.74 1.20 -15.25
CA ASN A 206 -7.84 0.25 -15.05
C ASN A 206 -7.38 -1.22 -14.91
N ILE A 207 -6.08 -1.44 -14.66
CA ILE A 207 -5.42 -2.74 -14.77
C ILE A 207 -5.66 -3.59 -13.52
N SER A 208 -6.03 -2.98 -12.40
CA SER A 208 -6.38 -3.71 -11.18
C SER A 208 -7.24 -2.85 -10.25
N SER A 209 -8.29 -3.43 -9.68
CA SER A 209 -9.09 -2.84 -8.60
C SER A 209 -8.35 -2.84 -7.24
N SER A 210 -7.09 -3.24 -7.21
CA SER A 210 -6.25 -3.21 -6.01
C SER A 210 -5.71 -1.80 -5.77
N LEU A 211 -5.87 -1.30 -4.54
CA LEU A 211 -5.41 0.03 -4.10
C LEU A 211 -3.88 0.22 -4.23
N VAL A 212 -3.12 -0.82 -4.54
CA VAL A 212 -1.66 -0.77 -4.79
C VAL A 212 -1.29 0.11 -6.00
N ASN A 213 -2.26 0.43 -6.86
CA ASN A 213 -2.07 1.31 -8.02
C ASN A 213 -2.46 2.78 -7.76
N GLU A 214 -2.75 3.17 -6.53
CA GLU A 214 -3.15 4.54 -6.23
C GLU A 214 -1.92 5.43 -6.00
N ILE A 215 -1.93 6.61 -6.63
CA ILE A 215 -0.94 7.67 -6.39
C ILE A 215 -1.54 8.78 -5.55
N ALA A 216 -0.85 9.19 -4.49
CA ALA A 216 -1.16 10.43 -3.78
C ALA A 216 -0.71 11.63 -4.62
N TRP A 217 -1.60 12.60 -4.86
CA TRP A 217 -1.24 13.80 -5.63
C TRP A 217 -0.57 14.85 -4.74
N ASN A 218 0.59 15.34 -5.16
CA ASN A 218 1.41 16.32 -4.44
C ASN A 218 1.09 17.80 -4.79
N CYS A 219 0.01 18.08 -5.52
CA CYS A 219 -0.39 19.42 -5.95
C CYS A 219 -1.35 20.15 -4.99
N ARG A 220 -0.98 20.28 -3.71
CA ARG A 220 -1.85 20.81 -2.61
C ARG A 220 -3.12 20.01 -2.33
N PHE A 221 -3.31 18.90 -3.03
CA PHE A 221 -4.42 17.98 -2.84
C PHE A 221 -4.15 17.04 -1.66
N SER A 222 -2.90 16.63 -1.43
CA SER A 222 -2.49 16.03 -0.16
C SER A 222 -1.84 17.08 0.76
N ARG A 223 -2.11 17.02 2.06
CA ARG A 223 -1.59 17.98 3.06
C ARG A 223 -1.54 17.39 4.46
N PHE A 224 -0.86 18.09 5.38
CA PHE A 224 -0.93 17.74 6.80
C PHE A 224 -2.34 17.89 7.33
N TYR A 225 -2.69 17.04 8.27
CA TYR A 225 -3.96 17.16 8.97
C TYR A 225 -4.00 18.43 9.81
N ASP A 226 -5.03 19.23 9.60
CA ASP A 226 -5.53 20.21 10.54
C ASP A 226 -7.06 20.18 10.54
N GLU A 227 -7.68 20.54 11.66
CA GLU A 227 -9.13 20.41 11.82
C GLU A 227 -9.93 21.30 10.84
N ALA A 228 -9.36 22.44 10.43
CA ALA A 228 -10.05 23.33 9.50
C ALA A 228 -10.07 22.72 8.09
N SER A 229 -8.94 22.20 7.60
CA SER A 229 -8.89 21.48 6.32
C SER A 229 -9.75 20.20 6.35
N ALA A 230 -9.73 19.45 7.46
CA ALA A 230 -10.54 18.24 7.59
C ALA A 230 -12.04 18.56 7.50
N ARG A 231 -12.49 19.63 8.17
CA ARG A 231 -13.87 20.13 8.04
C ARG A 231 -14.21 20.54 6.62
N GLU A 232 -13.33 21.26 5.93
CA GLU A 232 -13.53 21.63 4.52
C GLU A 232 -13.71 20.39 3.62
N TRP A 233 -12.95 19.32 3.89
CA TRP A 233 -13.08 18.06 3.15
C TRP A 233 -14.41 17.36 3.46
N ARG A 234 -14.83 17.30 4.74
CA ARG A 234 -16.15 16.78 5.12
C ARG A 234 -17.26 17.52 4.40
N GLU A 235 -17.26 18.85 4.44
CA GLU A 235 -18.23 19.70 3.74
C GLU A 235 -18.20 19.47 2.22
N ALA A 236 -17.01 19.33 1.62
CA ALA A 236 -16.88 19.03 0.20
C ALA A 236 -17.53 17.68 -0.17
N PHE A 237 -17.45 16.67 0.70
CA PHE A 237 -18.02 15.34 0.43
C PHE A 237 -19.40 15.11 1.08
N GLY A 238 -19.97 16.10 1.76
CA GLY A 238 -21.29 16.00 2.41
C GLY A 238 -21.28 15.10 3.66
N LYS A 239 -20.20 15.14 4.44
CA LYS A 239 -20.03 14.40 5.69
C LYS A 239 -20.16 15.28 6.92
#